data_AF-A0A7S3ZDH8-F1
#
_entry.id   AF-A0A7S3ZDH8-F1
#
_cell.length_a   1.000
_cell.length_b   1.000
_cell.length_c   1.000
_cell.angle_alpha   90.00
_cell.angle_beta   90.00
_cell.angle_gamma   90.00
#
_symmetry.space_group_name_H-M   'P 1'
#
loop_
_entity.id
_entity.type
_entity.pdbx_description
1 polymer ?
#
loop_
_entity_poly.entity_id
_entity_poly.type
_entity_poly.pdbx_seq_one_letter_code
_entity_poly.pdbx_strand_id
1 'polypeptide(L)'
;TESSPGSTEGCGCSGLGRGDTVKEAASVVTENLQESTGESAAAHKMAFIEGGTFRMGNNKPTYPQDGEQPERMVKVSSFYIDTYEVSNAQFKEFVDATGFKTDSEKYNWSFVFEGLVPPELNKKITKSVAAVPWWLPVNGA
;
A
#
# COMPACT_ATOMS: atom_id res chain seq x y z
N THR A 1 -50.23 -11.85 -33.93
CA THR A 1 -49.07 -10.96 -33.76
C THR A 1 -48.96 -10.65 -32.28
N GLU A 2 -48.36 -11.57 -31.54
CA GLU A 2 -48.17 -11.45 -30.09
C GLU A 2 -46.79 -10.85 -29.83
N SER A 3 -46.76 -9.77 -29.05
CA SER A 3 -45.54 -9.14 -28.55
C SER A 3 -45.73 -8.88 -27.07
N SER A 4 -44.93 -9.58 -26.25
CA SER A 4 -44.88 -9.50 -24.78
C SER A 4 -44.66 -8.10 -24.21
N PRO A 5 -45.08 -7.82 -22.96
CA PRO A 5 -44.68 -6.63 -22.22
C PRO A 5 -43.27 -6.82 -21.64
N GLY A 6 -42.40 -5.82 -21.86
CA GLY A 6 -41.05 -5.76 -21.30
C GLY A 6 -41.05 -5.43 -19.81
N SER A 7 -40.36 -6.24 -19.03
CA SER A 7 -40.10 -6.08 -17.60
C SER A 7 -39.18 -4.88 -17.34
N THR A 8 -39.71 -3.83 -16.71
CA THR A 8 -38.91 -2.79 -16.06
C THR A 8 -38.56 -3.24 -14.65
N GLU A 9 -37.43 -3.94 -14.49
CA GLU A 9 -36.81 -4.11 -13.18
C GLU A 9 -35.84 -2.96 -12.94
N GLY A 10 -36.27 -2.00 -12.13
CA GLY A 10 -35.43 -0.89 -11.67
C GLY A 10 -34.39 -1.40 -10.68
N CYS A 11 -33.12 -1.18 -10.99
CA CYS A 11 -31.98 -1.46 -10.13
C CYS A 11 -32.06 -0.59 -8.85
N GLY A 12 -32.36 -1.22 -7.71
CA GLY A 12 -32.56 -0.62 -6.39
C GLY A 12 -31.28 -0.15 -5.70
N CYS A 13 -30.53 0.76 -6.34
CA CYS A 13 -29.27 1.31 -5.82
C CYS A 13 -29.40 2.70 -5.16
N SER A 14 -30.56 3.04 -4.59
CA SER A 14 -30.81 4.36 -3.99
C SER A 14 -30.87 4.39 -2.45
N GLY A 15 -30.44 3.33 -1.77
CA GLY A 15 -30.72 3.18 -0.32
C GLY A 15 -29.56 3.20 0.67
N LEU A 16 -28.28 3.15 0.27
CA LEU A 16 -27.17 2.98 1.22
C LEU A 16 -26.25 4.20 1.23
N GLY A 17 -26.65 5.22 2.00
CA GLY A 17 -25.76 6.30 2.42
C GLY A 17 -24.70 5.77 3.39
N ARG A 18 -23.42 6.09 3.15
CA ARG A 18 -22.29 5.82 4.06
C ARG A 18 -22.30 6.75 5.29
N GLY A 19 -23.48 6.98 5.89
CA GLY A 19 -23.69 8.04 6.89
C GLY A 19 -23.80 7.55 8.34
N ASP A 20 -24.34 6.35 8.58
CA ASP A 20 -24.87 6.03 9.91
C ASP A 20 -24.12 4.94 10.70
N THR A 21 -23.08 4.32 10.14
CA THR A 21 -22.33 3.24 10.82
C THR A 21 -21.08 3.71 11.59
N VAL A 22 -20.76 5.01 11.56
CA VAL A 22 -19.53 5.52 12.21
C VAL A 22 -19.65 5.78 13.71
N LYS A 23 -20.85 5.87 14.27
CA LYS A 23 -21.02 6.18 15.70
C LYS A 23 -20.81 4.99 16.63
N GLU A 24 -21.11 3.78 16.18
CA GLU A 24 -21.09 2.60 17.06
C GLU A 24 -19.70 1.94 17.13
N ALA A 25 -18.91 2.01 16.05
CA ALA A 25 -17.54 1.51 16.04
C ALA A 25 -16.57 2.35 16.89
N ALA A 26 -16.85 3.65 17.09
CA ALA A 26 -15.97 4.54 17.85
C ALA A 26 -16.01 4.30 19.37
N SER A 27 -17.16 3.88 19.91
CA SER A 27 -17.33 3.67 21.36
C SER A 27 -16.70 2.36 21.86
N VAL A 28 -16.64 1.33 21.01
CA VAL A 28 -16.12 0.01 21.42
C VAL A 28 -14.60 -0.01 21.50
N VAL A 29 -13.92 0.90 20.80
CA VAL A 29 -12.45 0.96 20.75
C VAL A 29 -11.86 1.67 21.96
N THR A 30 -12.64 2.47 22.70
CA THR A 30 -12.10 3.32 23.77
C THR A 30 -11.89 2.59 25.12
N GLU A 31 -12.46 1.41 25.32
CA GLU A 31 -12.41 0.72 26.63
C GLU A 31 -11.26 -0.30 26.80
N ASN A 32 -10.49 -0.63 25.76
CA ASN A 32 -9.49 -1.70 25.82
C ASN A 32 -8.03 -1.26 25.69
N LEU A 33 -7.70 -0.03 26.09
CA LEU A 33 -6.30 0.36 26.35
C LEU A 33 -5.95 0.00 27.81
N GLN A 34 -5.95 -1.29 28.13
CA GLN A 34 -5.24 -1.79 29.30
C GLN A 34 -3.83 -2.21 28.89
N GLU A 35 -2.91 -1.41 29.40
CA GLU A 35 -1.45 -1.48 29.34
C GLU A 35 -0.93 -2.92 29.58
N SER A 36 -0.53 -3.59 28.50
CA SER A 36 0.22 -4.85 28.60
C SER A 36 1.70 -4.53 28.76
N THR A 37 2.18 -4.59 30.00
CA THR A 37 3.60 -4.63 30.33
C THR A 37 4.20 -5.94 29.85
N GLY A 38 4.74 -5.91 28.64
CA GLY A 38 5.55 -6.95 28.04
C GLY A 38 6.29 -6.32 26.89
N GLU A 39 7.62 -6.40 26.92
CA GLU A 39 8.54 -5.88 25.91
C GLU A 39 8.36 -6.70 24.62
N SER A 40 7.22 -6.50 23.97
CA SER A 40 6.94 -6.98 22.62
C SER A 40 7.72 -6.10 21.67
N ALA A 41 8.49 -6.73 20.78
CA ALA A 41 9.14 -6.04 19.68
C ALA A 41 8.16 -5.03 19.06
N ALA A 42 8.64 -3.78 19.00
CA ALA A 42 7.92 -2.53 18.80
C ALA A 42 6.47 -2.67 18.26
N ALA A 43 5.48 -2.48 19.15
CA ALA A 43 4.11 -2.19 18.72
C ALA A 43 4.12 -1.13 17.61
N HIS A 44 3.40 -1.39 16.51
CA HIS A 44 3.35 -0.48 15.36
C HIS A 44 2.93 0.91 15.83
N LYS A 45 3.86 1.86 15.78
CA LYS A 45 3.58 3.25 16.12
C LYS A 45 2.82 3.87 14.96
N MET A 46 1.50 3.98 15.11
CA MET A 46 0.63 4.62 14.14
C MET A 46 0.28 6.04 14.59
N ALA A 47 0.24 6.97 13.65
CA ALA A 47 -0.31 8.30 13.85
C ALA A 47 -1.77 8.33 13.39
N PHE A 48 -2.65 8.90 14.22
CA PHE A 48 -4.00 9.25 13.80
C PHE A 48 -3.98 10.55 13.01
N ILE A 49 -4.50 10.52 11.79
CA ILE A 49 -4.64 11.69 10.93
C ILE A 49 -6.13 12.00 10.81
N GLU A 50 -6.51 13.19 11.27
CA GLU A 50 -7.87 13.69 11.12
C GLU A 50 -8.21 13.88 9.64
N GLY A 51 -9.43 13.46 9.27
CA GLY A 51 -9.95 13.63 7.93
C GLY A 51 -10.10 15.10 7.58
N GLY A 52 -9.87 15.41 6.31
CA GLY A 52 -9.84 16.78 5.84
C GLY A 52 -9.82 16.88 4.33
N THR A 53 -9.70 18.09 3.84
CA THR A 53 -9.52 18.36 2.41
C THR A 53 -8.18 19.06 2.21
N PHE A 54 -7.39 18.58 1.26
CA PHE A 54 -6.08 19.14 0.94
C PHE A 54 -5.86 19.15 -0.58
N ARG A 55 -4.81 19.85 -1.01
CA ARG A 55 -4.39 19.90 -2.41
C ARG A 55 -3.43 18.75 -2.68
N MET A 56 -3.80 17.87 -3.61
CA MET A 56 -2.98 16.74 -4.05
C MET A 56 -2.49 16.97 -5.48
N GLY A 57 -1.24 16.60 -5.76
CA GLY A 57 -0.61 16.74 -7.06
C GLY A 57 0.18 18.03 -7.21
N ASN A 58 0.66 18.30 -8.42
CA ASN A 58 1.52 19.44 -8.74
C ASN A 58 1.14 20.02 -10.12
N ASN A 59 0.94 21.34 -10.19
CA ASN A 59 0.66 22.05 -11.45
C ASN A 59 1.89 22.36 -12.30
N LYS A 60 3.11 22.15 -11.75
CA LYS A 60 4.38 22.37 -12.44
C LYS A 60 5.26 21.12 -12.31
N PRO A 61 4.86 19.98 -12.88
CA PRO A 61 5.64 18.75 -12.77
C PRO A 61 6.95 18.87 -13.55
N THR A 62 8.03 18.32 -12.99
CA THR A 62 9.31 18.18 -13.71
C THR A 62 9.19 17.12 -14.81
N TYR A 63 8.39 16.07 -14.55
CA TYR A 63 8.20 14.94 -15.44
C TYR A 63 6.70 14.75 -15.73
N PRO A 64 6.16 15.37 -16.80
CA PRO A 64 4.72 15.33 -17.09
C PRO A 64 4.15 13.91 -17.27
N GLN A 65 4.98 12.95 -17.69
CA GLN A 65 4.59 11.56 -17.90
C GLN A 65 4.22 10.81 -16.61
N ASP A 66 4.65 11.30 -15.44
CA ASP A 66 4.37 10.68 -14.14
C ASP A 66 2.95 10.98 -13.65
N GLY A 67 2.22 11.87 -14.34
CA GLY A 67 0.81 12.14 -14.06
C GLY A 67 0.57 12.90 -12.74
N GLU A 68 1.57 13.64 -12.24
CA GLU A 68 1.44 14.43 -11.01
C GLU A 68 0.42 15.58 -11.11
N GLN A 69 0.11 16.01 -12.34
CA GLN A 69 -0.83 17.08 -12.65
C GLN A 69 -2.25 16.55 -12.95
N PRO A 70 -3.29 17.38 -12.78
CA PRO A 70 -3.28 18.69 -12.14
C PRO A 70 -3.31 18.59 -10.61
N GLU A 71 -2.92 19.68 -9.95
CA GLU A 71 -3.27 19.88 -8.55
C GLU A 71 -4.80 19.90 -8.41
N ARG A 72 -5.32 19.12 -7.46
CA ARG A 72 -6.77 19.00 -7.23
C ARG A 72 -7.08 18.90 -5.74
N MET A 73 -8.26 19.39 -5.36
CA MET A 73 -8.77 19.24 -4.00
C MET A 73 -9.24 17.79 -3.77
N VAL A 74 -8.67 17.13 -2.76
CA VAL A 74 -9.03 15.76 -2.37
C VAL A 74 -9.51 15.78 -0.93
N LYS A 75 -10.68 15.18 -0.69
CA LYS A 75 -11.22 14.95 0.65
C LYS A 75 -10.96 13.51 1.06
N VAL A 76 -10.37 13.30 2.23
CA VAL A 76 -10.13 11.99 2.82
C VAL A 76 -10.79 11.92 4.20
N SER A 77 -11.30 10.74 4.56
CA SER A 77 -11.77 10.46 5.93
C SER A 77 -10.58 10.35 6.88
N SER A 78 -10.83 10.41 8.20
CA SER A 78 -9.77 10.16 9.19
C SER A 78 -9.24 8.73 9.06
N PHE A 79 -7.94 8.55 9.30
CA PHE A 79 -7.27 7.26 9.19
C PHE A 79 -6.03 7.19 10.08
N TYR A 80 -5.50 5.97 10.27
CA TYR A 80 -4.20 5.76 10.89
C TYR A 80 -3.16 5.44 9.83
N ILE A 81 -1.93 5.91 10.03
CA ILE A 81 -0.78 5.57 9.18
C ILE A 81 0.44 5.27 10.05
N ASP A 82 1.25 4.29 9.64
CA ASP A 82 2.50 3.97 10.33
C ASP A 82 3.44 5.19 10.29
N THR A 83 4.08 5.50 11.42
CA THR A 83 5.04 6.60 11.49
C THR A 83 6.39 6.27 10.85
N TYR A 84 6.64 4.99 10.60
CA TYR A 84 7.86 4.46 10.00
C TYR A 84 7.50 3.43 8.93
N GLU A 85 8.39 3.24 7.96
CA GLU A 85 8.29 2.10 7.04
C GLU A 85 8.42 0.77 7.80
N VAL A 86 7.83 -0.29 7.25
CA VAL A 86 7.95 -1.64 7.84
C VAL A 86 9.43 -2.05 7.84
N SER A 87 9.97 -2.24 9.03
CA SER A 87 11.37 -2.63 9.21
C SER A 87 11.61 -4.12 8.89
N ASN A 88 12.88 -4.48 8.65
CA ASN A 88 13.27 -5.88 8.46
C ASN A 88 12.89 -6.77 9.65
N ALA A 89 12.94 -6.25 10.88
CA ALA A 89 12.56 -7.00 12.08
C ALA A 89 11.06 -7.31 12.09
N GLN A 90 10.22 -6.30 11.83
CA GLN A 90 8.77 -6.47 11.76
C GLN A 90 8.35 -7.40 10.60
N PHE A 91 8.96 -7.23 9.42
CA PHE A 91 8.67 -8.12 8.30
C PHE A 91 9.11 -9.56 8.59
N LYS A 92 10.24 -9.75 9.28
CA LYS A 92 10.69 -11.07 9.73
C LYS A 92 9.70 -11.71 10.69
N GLU A 93 9.18 -10.98 11.67
CA GLU A 93 8.17 -11.50 12.60
C GLU A 93 6.91 -11.98 11.85
N PHE A 94 6.46 -11.21 10.86
CA PHE A 94 5.36 -11.61 9.98
C PHE A 94 5.68 -12.92 9.22
N VAL A 95 6.87 -13.02 8.62
CA VAL A 95 7.30 -14.22 7.89
C VAL A 95 7.40 -15.43 8.83
N ASP A 96 8.00 -15.28 10.01
CA ASP A 96 8.15 -16.36 10.98
C ASP A 96 6.78 -16.85 11.49
N ALA A 97 5.82 -15.95 11.68
CA ALA A 97 4.48 -16.29 12.15
C ALA A 97 3.60 -16.96 11.08
N THR A 98 3.80 -16.64 9.80
CA THR A 98 2.89 -17.06 8.71
C THR A 98 3.51 -18.06 7.73
N GLY A 99 4.83 -18.19 7.72
CA GLY A 99 5.56 -18.93 6.69
C GLY A 99 5.47 -18.29 5.30
N PHE A 100 5.21 -16.97 5.22
CA PHE A 100 5.04 -16.26 3.96
C PHE A 100 6.30 -16.32 3.09
N LYS A 101 6.11 -16.55 1.78
CA LYS A 101 7.16 -16.44 0.76
C LYS A 101 6.88 -15.24 -0.14
N THR A 102 7.87 -14.37 -0.25
CA THR A 102 7.84 -13.20 -1.14
C THR A 102 7.85 -13.63 -2.61
N ASP A 103 7.48 -12.72 -3.50
CA ASP A 103 7.53 -13.01 -4.94
C ASP A 103 8.98 -13.16 -5.42
N SER A 104 9.93 -12.39 -4.86
CA SER A 104 11.36 -12.54 -5.15
C SER A 104 11.86 -13.95 -4.85
N GLU A 105 11.42 -14.57 -3.75
CA GLU A 105 11.77 -15.96 -3.42
C GLU A 105 11.09 -16.98 -4.35
N LYS A 106 9.83 -16.74 -4.75
CA LYS A 106 9.11 -17.63 -5.68
C LYS A 106 9.75 -17.63 -7.07
N TYR A 107 10.15 -16.46 -7.55
CA TYR A 107 10.85 -16.32 -8.83
C TYR A 107 12.36 -16.58 -8.73
N ASN A 108 12.90 -16.59 -7.50
CA ASN A 108 14.31 -16.75 -7.18
C ASN A 108 15.21 -15.65 -7.80
N TRP A 109 14.69 -14.43 -7.94
CA TRP A 109 15.46 -13.26 -8.35
C TRP A 109 14.76 -11.96 -7.93
N SER A 110 15.55 -10.90 -7.77
CA SER A 110 15.07 -9.52 -7.59
C SER A 110 16.03 -8.53 -8.25
N PHE A 111 15.64 -7.26 -8.33
CA PHE A 111 16.52 -6.20 -8.83
C PHE A 111 17.41 -5.68 -7.71
N VAL A 112 18.71 -5.54 -8.02
CA VAL A 112 19.70 -4.93 -7.14
C VAL A 112 20.36 -3.78 -7.88
N PHE A 113 20.57 -2.66 -7.18
CA PHE A 113 21.29 -1.52 -7.72
C PHE A 113 22.76 -1.87 -7.93
N GLU A 114 23.29 -1.59 -9.10
CA GLU A 114 24.65 -1.96 -9.52
C GLU A 114 25.72 -1.59 -8.49
N GLY A 115 25.63 -0.41 -7.87
CA GLY A 115 26.59 0.06 -6.88
C GLY A 115 26.65 -0.75 -5.58
N LEU A 116 25.66 -1.62 -5.35
CA LEU A 116 25.60 -2.53 -4.20
C LEU A 116 25.95 -3.98 -4.57
N VAL A 117 26.13 -4.28 -5.86
CA VAL A 117 26.48 -5.62 -6.34
C VAL A 117 28.00 -5.82 -6.27
N PRO A 118 28.49 -6.90 -5.63
CA PRO A 118 29.91 -7.21 -5.64
C PRO A 118 30.47 -7.31 -7.07
N PRO A 119 31.68 -6.78 -7.36
CA PRO A 119 32.22 -6.73 -8.72
C PRO A 119 32.29 -8.09 -9.44
N GLU A 120 32.50 -9.17 -8.69
CA GLU A 120 32.56 -10.54 -9.24
C GLU A 120 31.21 -11.08 -9.70
N LEU A 121 30.11 -10.59 -9.12
CA LEU A 121 28.76 -10.94 -9.52
C LEU A 121 28.31 -10.08 -10.70
N ASN A 122 28.66 -8.78 -10.71
CA ASN A 122 28.31 -7.85 -11.77
C ASN A 122 28.83 -8.32 -13.16
N LYS A 123 30.08 -8.80 -13.24
CA LYS A 123 30.67 -9.36 -14.48
C LYS A 123 29.87 -10.51 -15.11
N LYS A 124 29.04 -11.21 -14.34
CA LYS A 124 28.26 -12.38 -14.80
C LYS A 124 26.84 -12.00 -15.25
N ILE A 125 26.38 -10.79 -14.94
CA ILE A 125 25.03 -10.34 -15.27
C ILE A 125 25.05 -9.73 -16.67
N THR A 126 24.38 -10.38 -17.60
CA THR A 126 24.39 -10.02 -19.03
C THR A 126 23.13 -9.29 -19.50
N LYS A 127 22.14 -9.13 -18.62
CA LYS A 127 20.87 -8.46 -18.90
C LYS A 127 20.63 -7.40 -17.83
N SER A 128 20.29 -6.19 -18.26
CA SER A 128 19.83 -5.10 -17.42
C SER A 128 18.56 -4.51 -18.01
N VAL A 129 17.86 -3.67 -17.24
CA VAL A 129 16.70 -2.94 -17.76
C VAL A 129 17.21 -1.90 -18.76
N ALA A 130 16.82 -2.01 -20.03
CA ALA A 130 17.38 -1.21 -21.13
C ALA A 130 17.30 0.31 -20.89
N ALA A 131 16.24 0.79 -20.23
CA ALA A 131 16.07 2.20 -19.91
C ALA A 131 16.87 2.67 -18.68
N VAL A 132 17.19 1.76 -17.76
CA VAL A 132 17.86 2.04 -16.48
C VAL A 132 18.91 0.95 -16.19
N PRO A 133 20.05 0.96 -16.91
CA PRO A 133 21.00 -0.16 -16.94
C PRO A 133 21.66 -0.47 -15.59
N TRP A 134 21.62 0.48 -14.64
CA TRP A 134 22.10 0.33 -13.27
C TRP A 134 21.22 -0.56 -12.37
N TRP A 135 20.11 -1.09 -12.89
CA TRP A 135 19.29 -2.10 -12.21
C TRP A 135 19.55 -3.49 -12.79
N LEU A 136 20.14 -4.35 -11.96
CA LEU A 136 20.61 -5.68 -12.35
C LEU A 136 19.69 -6.77 -11.76
N PRO A 137 19.21 -7.74 -12.55
CA PRO A 137 18.50 -8.91 -12.04
C PRO A 137 19.50 -9.87 -11.38
N VAL A 138 19.39 -10.05 -10.07
CA VAL A 138 20.25 -10.94 -9.29
C VAL A 138 19.46 -12.15 -8.83
N ASN A 139 19.94 -13.34 -9.17
CA ASN A 139 19.33 -14.60 -8.73
C ASN A 139 19.62 -14.83 -7.24
N GLY A 140 18.62 -15.28 -6.48
CA GLY A 140 18.72 -15.52 -5.04
C GLY A 140 18.85 -14.26 -4.19
N ALA A 141 18.47 -13.10 -4.73
CA ALA A 141 18.35 -11.83 -4.01
C ALA A 141 17.03 -11.71 -3.26
#